data_AF-A0A318LXU5-F1
#
_entry.id   AF-A0A318LXU5-F1
#
_cell.length_a   1.000
_cell.length_b   1.000
_cell.length_c   1.000
_cell.angle_alpha   90.00
_cell.angle_beta   90.00
_cell.angle_gamma   90.00
#
_symmetry.space_group_name_H-M   'P 1'
#
loop_
_entity.id
_entity.type
_entity.pdbx_description
1 polymer ?
#
loop_
_entity_poly.entity_id
_entity_poly.type
_entity_poly.pdbx_seq_one_letter_code
_entity_poly.pdbx_strand_id
1 'polypeptide(L)'
;MREHVHFLGFVPDEQLPTVYAAADVFTMPGVAELQSIATLEAMASGLPVVAANAVALLQLVIPGENGFLFTSGDIAGLADALRRILISDELRVSMGAASRGIADTHDENRTLSRFEEIYRQVVTRSRICPSVLEIHRPLSAFGVFRRSAAVDAPGAQWSEGVLAPFWPIDKLAGVRRSRWCRSKIIRSRRGVECSGRFD
;
A
#
# COMPACT_ATOMS: atom_id res chain seq x y z
N MET A 1 11.57 -19.12 22.06
CA MET A 1 11.27 -18.06 21.06
C MET A 1 12.43 -17.79 20.10
N ARG A 2 13.69 -17.66 20.56
CA ARG A 2 14.85 -17.36 19.69
C ARG A 2 15.20 -18.45 18.65
N GLU A 3 14.81 -19.71 18.87
CA GLU A 3 15.11 -20.82 17.95
C GLU A 3 14.20 -20.93 16.72
N HIS A 4 13.13 -20.13 16.66
CA HIS A 4 12.13 -20.18 15.58
C HIS A 4 11.91 -18.81 14.92
N VAL A 5 12.56 -17.76 15.43
CA VAL A 5 12.37 -16.39 14.96
C VAL A 5 13.75 -15.79 14.68
N HIS A 6 13.98 -15.45 13.42
CA HIS A 6 15.20 -14.77 12.98
C HIS A 6 14.86 -13.33 12.61
N PHE A 7 15.50 -12.37 13.29
CA PHE A 7 15.38 -10.95 12.95
C PHE A 7 16.54 -10.57 12.04
N LEU A 8 16.24 -10.27 10.77
CA LEU A 8 17.25 -9.89 9.78
C LEU A 8 17.73 -8.43 9.95
N GLY A 9 17.00 -7.62 10.72
CA GLY A 9 17.30 -6.20 10.88
C GLY A 9 17.02 -5.42 9.60
N PHE A 10 17.92 -4.50 9.22
CA PHE A 10 17.82 -3.78 7.96
C PHE A 10 18.29 -4.69 6.82
N VAL A 11 17.45 -4.89 5.81
CA VAL A 11 17.82 -5.57 4.56
C VAL A 11 17.80 -4.51 3.45
N PRO A 12 18.88 -4.34 2.67
CA PRO A 12 18.91 -3.50 1.48
C PRO A 12 17.98 -4.00 0.38
N ASP A 13 17.48 -3.09 -0.45
CA ASP A 13 16.46 -3.38 -1.47
C ASP A 13 16.96 -4.43 -2.48
N GLU A 14 18.26 -4.43 -2.80
CA GLU A 14 18.87 -5.40 -3.73
C GLU A 14 18.85 -6.83 -3.17
N GLN A 15 18.75 -6.99 -1.85
CA GLN A 15 18.73 -8.29 -1.18
C GLN A 15 17.31 -8.77 -0.87
N LEU A 16 16.30 -7.88 -0.90
CA LEU A 16 14.91 -8.23 -0.63
C LEU A 16 14.38 -9.38 -1.52
N PRO A 17 14.66 -9.42 -2.84
CA PRO A 17 14.20 -10.52 -3.69
C PRO A 17 14.70 -11.90 -3.21
N THR A 18 15.96 -11.97 -2.77
CA THR A 18 16.55 -13.21 -2.24
C THR A 18 15.87 -13.61 -0.93
N VAL A 19 15.55 -12.63 -0.10
CA VAL A 19 14.88 -12.82 1.18
C VAL A 19 13.44 -13.30 0.99
N TYR A 20 12.69 -12.74 0.03
CA TYR A 20 11.36 -13.23 -0.33
C TYR A 20 11.43 -14.64 -0.94
N ALA A 21 12.38 -14.90 -1.85
CA ALA A 21 12.55 -16.22 -2.47
C ALA A 21 12.87 -17.34 -1.47
N ALA A 22 13.48 -16.99 -0.32
CA ALA A 22 13.76 -17.93 0.75
C ALA A 22 12.56 -18.23 1.68
N ALA A 23 11.44 -17.51 1.52
CA ALA A 23 10.24 -17.67 2.33
C ALA A 23 9.25 -18.65 1.68
N ASP A 24 8.41 -19.28 2.52
CA ASP A 24 7.32 -20.15 2.06
C ASP A 24 5.98 -19.41 1.94
N VAL A 25 5.80 -18.37 2.75
CA VAL A 25 4.57 -17.59 2.88
C VAL A 25 4.91 -16.21 3.44
N PHE A 26 4.21 -15.18 2.97
CA PHE A 26 4.34 -13.83 3.50
C PHE A 26 3.16 -13.49 4.41
N THR A 27 3.42 -12.74 5.49
CA THR A 27 2.36 -12.32 6.42
C THR A 27 2.38 -10.82 6.65
N MET A 28 1.24 -10.17 6.41
CA MET A 28 1.03 -8.75 6.71
C MET A 28 -0.03 -8.59 7.81
N PRO A 29 0.37 -8.53 9.10
CA PRO A 29 -0.57 -8.40 10.20
C PRO A 29 -1.00 -6.95 10.50
N GLY A 30 -0.46 -5.96 9.77
CA GLY A 30 -0.80 -4.55 9.94
C GLY A 30 -2.18 -4.21 9.38
N VAL A 31 -2.93 -3.37 10.09
CA VAL A 31 -4.26 -2.87 9.64
C VAL A 31 -4.21 -1.50 8.96
N ALA A 32 -3.07 -0.80 9.08
CA ALA A 32 -2.88 0.55 8.59
C ALA A 32 -1.99 0.56 7.34
N GLU A 33 -2.48 -0.09 6.28
CA GLU A 33 -1.81 -0.19 4.99
C GLU A 33 -2.59 0.60 3.94
N LEU A 34 -1.89 1.42 3.14
CA LEU A 34 -2.50 2.21 2.06
C LEU A 34 -2.51 1.48 0.72
N GLN A 35 -1.35 0.97 0.31
CA GLN A 35 -1.18 0.15 -0.90
C GLN A 35 -0.43 -1.14 -0.60
N SER A 36 0.32 -1.18 0.52
CA SER A 36 1.15 -2.30 0.95
C SER A 36 2.13 -2.81 -0.13
N ILE A 37 3.11 -1.96 -0.49
CA ILE A 37 4.16 -2.32 -1.46
C ILE A 37 4.90 -3.61 -1.05
N ALA A 38 5.16 -3.81 0.25
CA ALA A 38 5.78 -5.04 0.75
C ALA A 38 4.93 -6.31 0.44
N THR A 39 3.61 -6.20 0.46
CA THR A 39 2.72 -7.31 0.08
C THR A 39 2.79 -7.57 -1.42
N LEU A 40 2.80 -6.51 -2.25
CA LEU A 40 2.98 -6.62 -3.70
C LEU A 40 4.33 -7.25 -4.09
N GLU A 41 5.42 -6.84 -3.44
CA GLU A 41 6.76 -7.42 -3.67
C GLU A 41 6.80 -8.91 -3.33
N ALA A 42 6.19 -9.30 -2.20
CA ALA A 42 6.07 -10.71 -1.81
C ALA A 42 5.25 -11.50 -2.84
N MET A 43 4.14 -10.93 -3.32
CA MET A 43 3.31 -11.54 -4.35
C MET A 43 4.05 -11.68 -5.69
N ALA A 44 4.79 -10.66 -6.11
CA ALA A 44 5.64 -10.67 -7.30
C ALA A 44 6.75 -11.73 -7.19
N SER A 45 7.25 -11.97 -5.97
CA SER A 45 8.19 -13.06 -5.67
C SER A 45 7.55 -14.45 -5.69
N GLY A 46 6.23 -14.55 -5.92
CA GLY A 46 5.51 -15.82 -5.98
C GLY A 46 5.14 -16.40 -4.62
N LEU A 47 5.02 -15.56 -3.60
CA LEU A 47 4.60 -16.01 -2.28
C LEU A 47 3.08 -15.97 -2.13
N PRO A 48 2.48 -17.00 -1.51
CA PRO A 48 1.14 -16.85 -0.97
C PRO A 48 1.13 -15.85 0.19
N VAL A 49 0.00 -15.17 0.40
CA VAL A 49 -0.12 -14.10 1.38
C VAL A 49 -1.14 -14.44 2.47
N VAL A 50 -0.79 -14.17 3.73
CA VAL A 50 -1.76 -14.11 4.83
C VAL A 50 -1.79 -12.69 5.37
N ALA A 51 -2.92 -12.00 5.25
CA ALA A 51 -3.01 -10.58 5.57
C ALA A 51 -4.17 -10.26 6.51
N ALA A 52 -4.03 -9.20 7.30
CA ALA A 52 -5.15 -8.70 8.09
C ALA A 52 -6.28 -8.23 7.15
N ASN A 53 -7.52 -8.50 7.54
CA ASN A 53 -8.72 -8.02 6.85
C ASN A 53 -8.86 -6.49 7.03
N ALA A 54 -8.14 -5.72 6.23
CA ALA A 54 -8.09 -4.27 6.33
C ALA A 54 -7.85 -3.59 4.96
N VAL A 55 -8.63 -2.55 4.69
CA VAL A 55 -8.50 -1.55 3.61
C VAL A 55 -7.78 -2.07 2.36
N ALA A 56 -6.51 -1.72 2.17
CA ALA A 56 -5.74 -2.02 0.96
C ALA A 56 -5.52 -3.51 0.71
N LEU A 57 -5.41 -4.29 1.77
CA LEU A 57 -5.09 -5.72 1.69
C LEU A 57 -6.26 -6.53 1.11
N LEU A 58 -7.48 -6.01 1.22
CA LEU A 58 -8.68 -6.60 0.60
C LEU A 58 -8.63 -6.59 -0.93
N GLN A 59 -7.88 -5.65 -1.51
CA GLN A 59 -7.73 -5.56 -2.97
C GLN A 59 -6.59 -6.44 -3.49
N LEU A 60 -5.64 -6.84 -2.63
CA LEU A 60 -4.47 -7.63 -3.00
C LEU A 60 -4.63 -9.12 -2.70
N VAL A 61 -5.39 -9.47 -1.66
CA VAL A 61 -5.56 -10.85 -1.21
C VAL A 61 -6.98 -11.32 -1.52
N ILE A 62 -7.06 -12.31 -2.41
CA ILE A 62 -8.29 -13.00 -2.79
C ILE A 62 -8.31 -14.34 -2.03
N PRO A 63 -9.19 -14.48 -1.01
CA PRO A 63 -9.21 -15.65 -0.15
C PRO A 63 -9.40 -16.96 -0.91
N GLY A 64 -8.49 -17.91 -0.71
CA GLY A 64 -8.52 -19.22 -1.38
C GLY A 64 -7.87 -19.24 -2.76
N GLU A 65 -7.55 -18.09 -3.35
CA GLU A 65 -6.87 -18.00 -4.65
C GLU A 65 -5.38 -17.76 -4.49
N ASN A 66 -4.97 -16.65 -3.86
CA ASN A 66 -3.57 -16.30 -3.63
C ASN A 66 -3.18 -16.23 -2.15
N GLY A 67 -4.14 -16.45 -1.26
CA GLY A 67 -3.90 -16.27 0.16
C GLY A 67 -5.14 -16.36 1.04
N PHE A 68 -5.01 -15.86 2.26
CA PHE A 68 -6.09 -15.78 3.24
C PHE A 68 -6.09 -14.44 3.98
N LEU A 69 -7.28 -14.02 4.39
CA LEU A 69 -7.49 -12.88 5.25
C LEU A 69 -7.85 -13.35 6.66
N PHE A 70 -7.36 -12.67 7.69
CA PHE A 70 -7.72 -12.93 9.08
C PHE A 70 -8.19 -11.66 9.79
N THR A 71 -9.02 -11.80 10.82
CA THR A 71 -9.50 -10.67 11.62
C THR A 71 -8.37 -10.13 12.50
N SER A 72 -8.16 -8.81 12.54
CA SER A 72 -7.11 -8.23 13.38
C SER A 72 -7.31 -8.61 14.86
N GLY A 73 -6.24 -9.05 15.51
CA GLY A 73 -6.28 -9.59 16.88
C GLY A 73 -6.64 -11.08 16.98
N ASP A 74 -7.12 -11.71 15.92
CA ASP A 74 -7.37 -13.15 15.87
C ASP A 74 -6.09 -13.94 15.58
N ILE A 75 -5.37 -14.27 16.66
CA ILE A 75 -4.13 -15.05 16.61
C ILE A 75 -4.40 -16.48 16.10
N ALA A 76 -5.55 -17.06 16.45
CA ALA A 76 -5.90 -18.43 16.06
C ALA A 76 -6.19 -18.51 14.56
N GLY A 77 -6.96 -17.55 14.03
CA GLY A 77 -7.22 -17.43 12.60
C GLY A 77 -5.95 -17.21 11.78
N LEU A 78 -5.05 -16.33 12.24
CA LEU A 78 -3.74 -16.16 11.61
C LEU A 78 -2.93 -17.47 11.58
N ALA A 79 -2.86 -18.17 12.72
CA ALA A 79 -2.10 -19.41 12.82
C ALA A 79 -2.67 -20.52 11.93
N ASP A 80 -3.99 -20.68 11.87
CA ASP A 80 -4.61 -21.70 11.01
C ASP A 80 -4.41 -21.38 9.52
N ALA A 81 -4.56 -20.11 9.12
CA ALA A 81 -4.29 -19.67 7.75
C ALA A 81 -2.85 -20.00 7.31
N LEU A 82 -1.86 -19.70 8.15
CA LEU A 82 -0.47 -20.04 7.89
C LEU A 82 -0.25 -21.55 7.83
N ARG A 83 -0.83 -22.30 8.77
CA ARG A 83 -0.71 -23.75 8.81
C ARG A 83 -1.27 -24.39 7.54
N ARG A 84 -2.44 -23.95 7.06
CA ARG A 84 -3.07 -24.48 5.83
C ARG A 84 -2.16 -24.36 4.61
N ILE A 85 -1.47 -23.24 4.46
CA ILE A 85 -0.49 -23.03 3.39
C ILE A 85 0.75 -23.90 3.60
N LEU A 86 1.32 -23.90 4.81
CA LEU A 86 2.60 -24.55 5.11
C LEU A 86 2.54 -26.09 5.08
N ILE A 87 1.37 -26.70 5.27
CA ILE A 87 1.21 -28.17 5.22
C ILE A 87 0.85 -28.71 3.83
N SER A 88 0.56 -27.84 2.86
CA SER A 88 0.16 -28.24 1.51
C SER A 88 1.06 -27.57 0.47
N ASP A 89 2.03 -28.34 -0.05
CA ASP A 89 2.94 -27.87 -1.09
C ASP A 89 2.17 -27.46 -2.36
N GLU A 90 1.11 -28.20 -2.72
CA GLU A 90 0.24 -27.87 -3.85
C GLU A 90 -0.44 -26.51 -3.67
N LEU A 91 -1.02 -26.27 -2.49
CA LEU A 91 -1.69 -25.00 -2.18
C LEU A 91 -0.70 -23.84 -2.19
N ARG A 92 0.49 -24.03 -1.61
CA ARG A 92 1.54 -23.01 -1.59
C ARG A 92 1.96 -22.63 -3.02
N VAL A 93 2.19 -23.62 -3.88
CA VAL A 93 2.62 -23.40 -5.28
C VAL A 93 1.52 -22.74 -6.10
N SER A 94 0.27 -23.20 -5.99
CA SER A 94 -0.85 -22.63 -6.75
C SER A 94 -1.15 -21.19 -6.33
N MET A 95 -1.21 -20.93 -5.02
CA MET A 95 -1.42 -19.58 -4.49
C MET A 95 -0.27 -18.63 -4.84
N GLY A 96 0.98 -19.12 -4.80
CA GLY A 96 2.15 -18.34 -5.21
C GLY A 96 2.14 -17.98 -6.70
N ALA A 97 1.67 -18.89 -7.56
CA ALA A 97 1.47 -18.59 -8.98
C ALA A 97 0.36 -17.54 -9.20
N ALA A 98 -0.77 -17.66 -8.49
CA ALA A 98 -1.84 -16.68 -8.53
C ALA A 98 -1.37 -15.29 -8.04
N SER A 99 -0.62 -15.24 -6.94
CA SER A 99 0.00 -14.01 -6.43
C SER A 99 0.83 -13.28 -7.50
N ARG A 100 1.65 -14.01 -8.27
CA ARG A 100 2.42 -13.42 -9.37
C ARG A 100 1.52 -12.81 -10.45
N GLY A 101 0.47 -13.53 -10.85
CA GLY A 101 -0.48 -13.03 -11.83
C GLY A 101 -1.19 -11.75 -11.39
N ILE A 102 -1.55 -11.66 -10.10
CA ILE A 102 -2.18 -10.45 -9.54
C ILE A 102 -1.17 -9.30 -9.46
N ALA A 103 0.06 -9.58 -8.99
CA ALA A 103 1.10 -8.56 -8.88
C ALA A 103 1.49 -7.95 -10.24
N ASP A 104 1.49 -8.74 -11.32
CA ASP A 104 1.78 -8.28 -12.68
C ASP A 104 0.82 -7.17 -13.17
N THR A 105 -0.42 -7.15 -12.65
CA THR A 105 -1.37 -6.07 -12.96
C THR A 105 -0.99 -4.71 -12.35
N HIS A 106 -0.07 -4.72 -11.39
CA HIS A 106 0.45 -3.54 -10.68
C HIS A 106 1.86 -3.16 -11.16
N ASP A 107 2.31 -3.69 -12.30
CA ASP A 107 3.59 -3.32 -12.90
C ASP A 107 3.74 -1.79 -13.07
N GLU A 108 4.93 -1.31 -12.74
CA GLU A 108 5.25 0.13 -12.75
C GLU A 108 5.15 0.70 -14.16
N ASN A 109 5.69 0.01 -15.17
CA ASN A 109 5.68 0.50 -16.55
C ASN A 109 4.25 0.58 -17.10
N ARG A 110 3.42 -0.42 -16.79
CA ARG A 110 1.99 -0.42 -17.13
C ARG A 110 1.27 0.75 -16.46
N THR A 111 1.55 1.00 -15.18
CA THR A 111 0.97 2.10 -14.42
C THR A 111 1.36 3.45 -15.02
N LEU A 112 2.66 3.68 -15.25
CA LEU A 112 3.19 4.90 -15.85
C LEU A 112 2.63 5.14 -17.25
N SER A 113 2.58 4.11 -18.09
CA SER A 113 2.00 4.20 -19.44
C SER A 113 0.54 4.66 -19.39
N ARG A 114 -0.23 4.18 -18.42
CA ARG A 114 -1.62 4.59 -18.23
C ARG A 114 -1.74 6.04 -17.77
N PHE A 115 -0.89 6.48 -16.85
CA PHE A 115 -0.84 7.88 -16.44
C PHE A 115 -0.48 8.81 -17.61
N GLU A 116 0.53 8.46 -18.41
CA GLU A 116 0.91 9.22 -19.60
C GLU A 116 -0.22 9.34 -20.61
N GLU A 117 -0.95 8.25 -20.85
CA GLU A 117 -2.11 8.25 -21.74
C GLU A 117 -3.17 9.24 -21.27
N ILE A 118 -3.52 9.20 -19.97
CA ILE A 118 -4.50 10.11 -19.37
C ILE A 118 -4.04 11.56 -19.50
N TYR A 119 -2.77 11.86 -19.20
CA TYR A 119 -2.24 13.22 -19.34
C TYR A 119 -2.26 13.69 -20.80
N ARG A 120 -1.89 12.84 -21.76
CA ARG A 120 -1.95 13.16 -23.19
C ARG A 120 -3.38 13.45 -23.64
N GLN A 121 -4.36 12.68 -23.15
CA GLN A 121 -5.78 12.93 -23.44
C GLN A 121 -6.21 14.31 -22.94
N VAL A 122 -5.90 14.68 -21.69
CA VAL A 122 -6.29 15.98 -21.13
C VAL A 122 -5.63 17.14 -21.87
N VAL A 123 -4.34 17.02 -22.19
CA VAL A 123 -3.62 18.07 -22.95
C VAL A 123 -4.22 18.26 -24.34
N THR A 124 -4.59 17.17 -25.03
CA THR A 124 -5.15 17.24 -26.39
C THR A 124 -6.60 17.73 -26.40
N ARG A 125 -7.38 17.42 -25.35
CA ARG A 125 -8.80 17.81 -25.22
C ARG A 125 -8.97 19.24 -24.70
N SER A 126 -7.98 19.77 -24.00
CA SER A 126 -7.95 21.16 -23.58
C SER A 126 -7.76 22.08 -24.79
N ARG A 127 -8.88 22.49 -25.40
CA ARG A 127 -8.98 23.88 -25.84
C ARG A 127 -8.81 24.72 -24.59
N ILE A 128 -7.58 25.15 -24.30
CA ILE A 128 -7.33 26.15 -23.27
C ILE A 128 -8.24 27.33 -23.60
N CYS A 129 -9.26 27.56 -22.77
CA CYS A 129 -10.04 28.78 -22.87
C CYS A 129 -9.04 29.92 -22.58
N PRO A 130 -8.81 30.88 -23.49
CA PRO A 130 -7.74 31.87 -23.33
C PRO A 130 -7.87 32.74 -22.06
N SER A 131 -9.01 32.70 -21.37
CA SER A 131 -9.32 33.57 -20.23
C SER A 131 -8.61 33.24 -18.92
N VAL A 132 -7.89 32.12 -18.80
CA VAL A 132 -7.23 31.73 -17.52
C VAL A 132 -5.79 32.26 -17.40
N LEU A 133 -5.23 32.89 -18.45
CA LEU A 133 -3.89 33.48 -18.42
C LEU A 133 -3.83 34.90 -17.80
N GLU A 134 -4.94 35.46 -17.31
CA GLU A 134 -4.98 36.75 -16.59
C GLU A 134 -4.84 36.62 -15.05
N ILE A 135 -4.20 35.59 -14.50
CA ILE A 135 -4.01 35.45 -13.03
C ILE A 135 -2.69 36.07 -12.53
N HIS A 136 -1.90 36.72 -13.39
CA HIS A 136 -0.78 37.56 -12.96
C HIS A 136 -1.08 39.05 -13.11
N ARG A 137 -1.91 39.59 -12.22
CA ARG A 137 -1.82 41.01 -11.84
C ARG A 137 -1.04 41.16 -10.53
N PRO A 138 -0.12 42.12 -10.44
CA PRO A 138 0.63 42.37 -9.20
C PRO A 138 -0.31 42.75 -8.06
N LEU A 139 0.02 42.26 -6.85
CA LEU A 139 -0.73 42.42 -5.58
C LEU A 139 -0.89 43.88 -5.08
N SER A 140 -0.64 44.89 -5.91
CA SER A 140 -0.74 46.30 -5.52
C SER A 140 -2.14 46.90 -5.66
N ALA A 141 -3.15 46.11 -6.06
CA ALA A 141 -4.52 46.58 -6.28
C ALA A 141 -5.57 45.92 -5.36
N PHE A 142 -5.20 45.56 -4.13
CA PHE A 142 -6.17 45.17 -3.09
C PHE A 142 -6.90 46.43 -2.57
N GLY A 143 -7.79 46.98 -3.41
CA GLY A 143 -8.83 47.89 -2.96
C GLY A 143 -9.84 47.10 -2.12
N VAL A 144 -10.12 47.59 -0.91
CA VAL A 144 -11.10 47.04 0.02
C VAL A 144 -12.45 46.89 -0.71
N PHE A 145 -12.83 45.66 -1.03
CA PHE A 145 -14.13 45.38 -1.63
C PHE A 145 -15.18 45.41 -0.52
N ARG A 146 -15.97 46.49 -0.47
CA ARG A 146 -17.19 46.56 0.35
C ARG A 146 -18.14 45.44 -0.09
N ARG A 147 -18.70 44.70 0.87
CA ARG A 147 -19.88 43.84 0.64
C ARG A 147 -21.02 44.71 0.12
N SER A 148 -21.50 44.44 -1.09
CA SER A 148 -22.86 44.79 -1.47
C SER A 148 -23.75 43.59 -1.20
N ALA A 149 -24.90 43.86 -0.59
CA ALA A 149 -25.87 42.90 -0.14
C ALA A 149 -26.72 42.33 -1.29
N ALA A 150 -27.30 41.17 -1.00
CA ALA A 150 -28.48 40.55 -1.59
C ALA A 150 -28.35 39.89 -2.99
N VAL A 151 -28.30 38.56 -2.96
CA VAL A 151 -29.21 37.75 -3.80
C VAL A 151 -29.84 36.71 -2.87
N ASP A 152 -31.11 36.92 -2.57
CA ASP A 152 -31.96 35.99 -1.83
C ASP A 152 -32.31 34.78 -2.70
N ALA A 153 -32.16 33.57 -2.14
CA ALA A 153 -32.83 32.37 -2.62
C ALA A 153 -33.47 31.67 -1.41
N PRO A 154 -34.81 31.57 -1.34
CA PRO A 154 -35.49 30.89 -0.24
C PRO A 154 -35.52 29.38 -0.49
N GLY A 155 -35.03 28.57 0.47
CA GLY A 155 -35.30 27.12 0.50
C GLY A 155 -34.14 26.16 0.76
N ALA A 156 -32.92 26.60 1.07
CA ALA A 156 -31.83 25.68 1.43
C ALA A 156 -31.70 25.54 2.96
N GLN A 157 -32.43 24.57 3.50
CA GLN A 157 -32.31 24.14 4.90
C GLN A 157 -31.08 23.24 5.02
N TRP A 158 -29.95 23.79 5.46
CA TRP A 158 -28.75 23.00 5.78
C TRP A 158 -28.88 22.48 7.21
N SER A 159 -29.04 21.17 7.36
CA SER A 159 -28.94 20.50 8.65
C SER A 159 -27.48 20.54 9.14
N GLU A 160 -27.26 20.98 10.38
CA GLU A 160 -25.97 20.90 11.08
C GLU A 160 -25.48 19.45 11.11
N GLY A 161 -24.48 19.14 10.29
CA GLY A 161 -23.78 17.87 10.24
C GLY A 161 -22.33 18.06 10.63
N VAL A 162 -21.98 17.51 11.79
CA VAL A 162 -20.66 17.43 12.44
C VAL A 162 -19.47 17.46 11.47
N LEU A 163 -18.68 18.53 11.55
CA LEU A 163 -17.33 18.61 10.99
C LEU A 163 -16.41 17.63 11.73
N ALA A 164 -15.95 16.59 11.04
CA ALA A 164 -14.77 15.84 11.48
C ALA A 164 -13.54 16.78 11.45
N PRO A 165 -12.63 16.73 12.46
CA PRO A 165 -11.54 17.68 12.54
C PRO A 165 -10.52 17.44 11.42
N PHE A 166 -10.38 18.48 10.60
CA PHE A 166 -9.31 18.75 9.66
C PHE A 166 -7.95 18.64 10.37
N TRP A 167 -7.09 17.70 9.97
CA TRP A 167 -5.75 17.53 10.52
C TRP A 167 -4.81 18.63 10.00
N PRO A 168 -4.25 19.52 10.85
CA PRO A 168 -3.33 20.57 10.39
C PRO A 168 -1.97 19.97 10.04
N ILE A 169 -1.45 20.33 8.86
CA ILE A 169 -0.17 19.84 8.30
C ILE A 169 1.08 20.45 8.99
N ASP A 170 0.90 21.33 9.96
CA ASP A 170 2.00 22.14 10.52
C ASP A 170 2.75 21.51 11.70
N LYS A 171 2.61 20.20 11.94
CA LYS A 171 3.39 19.44 12.94
C LYS A 171 4.38 18.43 12.35
N LEU A 172 4.93 18.70 11.15
CA LEU A 172 5.98 17.89 10.54
C LEU A 172 7.39 18.52 10.55
N ALA A 173 7.59 19.64 11.24
CA ALA A 173 8.93 20.15 11.51
C ALA A 173 9.48 19.54 12.82
N GLY A 174 9.94 18.28 12.78
CA GLY A 174 10.64 17.67 13.93
C GLY A 174 10.59 16.14 14.07
N VAL A 175 9.88 15.43 13.19
CA VAL A 175 9.88 13.95 13.24
C VAL A 175 11.15 13.42 12.60
N ARG A 176 12.15 13.08 13.44
CA ARG A 176 13.24 12.17 13.06
C ARG A 176 12.61 10.91 12.43
N ARG A 177 13.04 10.57 11.20
CA ARG A 177 12.65 9.37 10.44
C ARG A 177 12.43 8.17 11.37
N SER A 178 11.17 7.91 11.72
CA SER A 178 10.80 6.87 12.66
C SER A 178 10.78 5.53 11.94
N ARG A 179 11.61 4.62 12.47
CA ARG A 179 11.60 3.17 12.31
C ARG A 179 10.18 2.62 12.29
N TRP A 180 9.59 2.31 11.14
CA TRP A 180 8.34 1.53 11.10
C TRP A 180 8.28 0.69 9.83
N CYS A 181 7.79 -0.54 10.01
CA CYS A 181 7.71 -1.67 9.07
C CYS A 181 9.04 -2.28 8.61
N ARG A 182 9.47 -3.36 9.29
CA ARG A 182 10.27 -4.43 8.66
C ARG A 182 9.65 -5.77 8.97
N SER A 183 9.46 -6.51 7.88
CA SER A 183 8.65 -7.70 7.69
C SER A 183 9.03 -8.85 8.63
N LYS A 184 8.03 -9.57 9.12
CA LYS A 184 8.21 -10.87 9.79
C LYS A 184 8.16 -11.95 8.72
N ILE A 185 9.29 -12.57 8.44
CA ILE A 185 9.40 -13.71 7.52
C ILE A 185 9.44 -14.97 8.37
N ILE A 186 8.55 -15.92 8.06
CA ILE A 186 8.46 -17.21 8.75
C ILE A 186 9.03 -18.28 7.82
N ARG A 187 10.06 -19.00 8.28
CA ARG A 187 10.74 -20.07 7.54
C ARG A 187 10.33 -21.43 8.13
N SER A 188 9.96 -22.40 7.29
CA SER A 188 9.83 -23.79 7.73
C SER A 188 11.21 -24.49 7.74
N ARG A 189 11.48 -25.33 8.74
CA ARG A 189 12.77 -26.03 8.90
C ARG A 189 12.95 -27.09 7.80
N ARG A 190 13.60 -26.74 6.69
CA ARG A 190 14.39 -27.67 5.88
C ARG A 190 15.75 -27.04 5.56
N GLY A 191 16.81 -27.71 6.02
CA GLY A 191 18.18 -27.20 6.04
C GLY A 191 18.80 -27.09 4.66
N VAL A 192 19.44 -25.95 4.42
CA VAL A 192 20.52 -25.80 3.44
C VAL A 192 21.61 -25.01 4.15
N GLU A 193 22.70 -25.68 4.48
CA GLU A 193 23.94 -25.04 4.93
C GLU A 193 24.60 -24.39 3.70
N CYS A 194 24.65 -23.06 3.67
CA CYS A 194 25.52 -22.33 2.76
C CYS A 194 26.75 -21.88 3.55
N SER A 195 27.81 -22.68 3.50
CA SER A 195 29.14 -22.28 3.96
C SER A 195 29.75 -21.31 2.96
N GLY A 196 29.82 -20.02 3.32
CA GLY A 196 30.64 -19.03 2.63
C GLY A 196 31.42 -18.22 3.65
N ARG A 197 32.72 -18.49 3.76
CA ARG A 197 33.67 -17.61 4.49
C ARG A 197 33.78 -16.29 3.74
N PHE A 198 33.74 -15.19 4.47
CA PHE A 198 34.23 -13.91 4.00
C PHE A 198 35.32 -13.46 4.97
N ASP A 199 36.51 -13.23 4.41
CA ASP A 199 37.66 -12.60 5.06
C ASP A 199 37.37 -11.15 5.47
#